data_AF-A0A497BA86-F1
#
_entry.id   AF-A0A497BA86-F1
#
_cell.length_a   1.000
_cell.length_b   1.000
_cell.length_c   1.000
_cell.angle_alpha   90.00
_cell.angle_beta   90.00
_cell.angle_gamma   90.00
#
_symmetry.space_group_name_H-M   'P 1'
#
loop_
_entity.id
_entity.type
_entity.pdbx_description
1 polymer ?
#
loop_
_entity_poly.entity_id
_entity_poly.type
_entity_poly.pdbx_seq_one_letter_code
_entity_poly.pdbx_strand_id
1 'polypeptide(L)'
;MLSFPTIAFRENRIILSKEELERRVKEARQVGKSCEVGIYAFREWMNSKPIKESAIIDKIVLTGKREVLEEYGRKQANLGKECMLIFDGKSYLLFVRDYLSLEELERYTVKDLKVIKNPFYKIVIPGCENLRTGKKSVILKWWNKK
;
A
#
# COMPACT_ATOMS: atom_id res chain seq x y z
N MET A 1 14.46 2.15 -6.20
CA MET A 1 14.58 0.66 -6.21
C MET A 1 13.73 0.13 -5.08
N LEU A 2 12.63 -0.57 -5.36
CA LEU A 2 11.71 -1.08 -4.33
C LEU A 2 12.38 -2.26 -3.62
N SER A 3 12.80 -2.06 -2.37
CA SER A 3 13.29 -3.12 -1.48
C SER A 3 12.10 -4.00 -1.05
N PHE A 4 11.83 -5.05 -1.83
CA PHE A 4 10.77 -6.03 -1.57
C PHE A 4 11.29 -7.17 -0.67
N PRO A 5 10.52 -7.56 0.35
CA PRO A 5 9.64 -8.72 0.20
C PRO A 5 8.19 -8.27 0.02
N THR A 6 7.61 -8.64 -1.12
CA THR A 6 6.20 -8.35 -1.41
C THR A 6 5.37 -9.38 -0.68
N ILE A 7 4.59 -8.99 0.32
CA ILE A 7 3.45 -9.84 0.71
C ILE A 7 2.45 -9.69 -0.42
N ALA A 8 2.31 -10.68 -1.29
CA ALA A 8 1.19 -10.71 -2.22
C ALA A 8 0.35 -11.96 -2.00
N PHE A 9 -0.95 -11.72 -2.16
CA PHE A 9 -2.07 -12.62 -2.03
C PHE A 9 -2.66 -12.80 -0.63
N ARG A 10 -3.99 -12.99 -0.66
CA ARG A 10 -4.90 -13.17 0.47
C ARG A 10 -4.43 -14.23 1.49
N GLU A 11 -3.49 -15.09 1.10
CA GLU A 11 -2.91 -16.17 1.90
C GLU A 11 -1.81 -15.74 2.88
N ASN A 12 -1.45 -14.45 2.92
CA ASN A 12 -0.36 -13.91 3.77
C ASN A 12 0.99 -14.57 3.48
N ARG A 13 1.21 -15.05 2.26
CA ARG A 13 2.46 -15.72 1.88
C ARG A 13 3.49 -14.71 1.39
N ILE A 14 4.76 -14.97 1.71
CA ILE A 14 5.89 -14.18 1.22
C ILE A 14 6.06 -14.47 -0.28
N ILE A 15 6.18 -13.42 -1.09
CA ILE A 15 6.64 -13.53 -2.48
C ILE A 15 8.10 -13.12 -2.52
N LEU A 16 8.95 -14.04 -2.97
CA LEU A 16 10.40 -13.90 -2.93
C LEU A 16 11.00 -13.43 -4.25
N SER A 17 10.23 -13.46 -5.35
CA SER A 17 10.71 -13.05 -6.67
C SER A 17 9.63 -12.37 -7.52
N LYS A 18 10.07 -11.66 -8.57
CA LYS A 18 9.19 -11.02 -9.54
C LYS A 18 8.41 -12.05 -10.36
N GLU A 19 9.06 -13.14 -10.75
CA GLU A 19 8.46 -14.24 -11.51
C GLU A 19 7.37 -14.92 -10.69
N GLU A 20 7.60 -15.10 -9.38
CA GLU A 20 6.57 -15.60 -8.47
C GLU A 20 5.39 -14.62 -8.39
N LEU A 21 5.65 -13.30 -8.27
CA LEU A 21 4.60 -12.29 -8.28
C LEU A 21 3.75 -12.37 -9.57
N GLU A 22 4.38 -12.41 -10.73
CA GLU A 22 3.70 -12.48 -12.04
C GLU A 22 2.88 -13.75 -12.19
N ARG A 23 3.44 -14.91 -11.82
CA ARG A 23 2.72 -16.19 -11.82
C ARG A 23 1.48 -16.11 -10.93
N ARG A 24 1.62 -15.59 -9.70
CA ARG A 24 0.52 -15.46 -8.74
C ARG A 24 -0.55 -14.47 -9.23
N VAL A 25 -0.15 -13.37 -9.87
CA VAL A 25 -1.09 -12.42 -10.52
C VAL A 25 -1.93 -13.15 -11.56
N LYS A 26 -1.31 -14.00 -12.39
CA LYS A 26 -2.00 -14.79 -13.41
C LYS A 26 -2.96 -15.82 -12.80
N GLU A 27 -2.52 -16.59 -11.81
CA GLU A 27 -3.34 -17.57 -11.09
C GLU A 27 -4.59 -16.92 -10.49
N ALA A 28 -4.42 -15.77 -9.84
CA ALA A 28 -5.53 -15.07 -9.21
C ALA A 28 -6.61 -14.63 -10.19
N ARG A 29 -6.21 -14.15 -11.37
CA ARG A 29 -7.15 -13.80 -12.44
C ARG A 29 -7.93 -15.02 -12.91
N GLN A 30 -7.27 -16.17 -13.07
CA GLN A 30 -7.92 -17.42 -13.50
C GLN A 30 -8.99 -17.90 -12.51
N VAL A 31 -8.79 -17.66 -11.21
CA VAL A 31 -9.74 -18.05 -10.16
C VAL A 31 -10.69 -16.91 -9.73
N GLY A 32 -10.77 -15.82 -10.50
CA GLY A 32 -11.67 -14.71 -10.21
C GLY A 32 -11.36 -13.97 -8.90
N LYS A 33 -10.08 -13.89 -8.49
CA LYS A 33 -9.62 -13.15 -7.30
C LYS A 33 -8.80 -11.92 -7.65
N SER A 34 -9.00 -10.83 -6.91
CA SER A 34 -8.19 -9.60 -7.06
C SER A 34 -6.75 -9.85 -6.63
N CYS A 35 -5.80 -9.23 -7.32
CA CYS A 35 -4.40 -9.27 -6.95
C CYS A 35 -4.09 -8.17 -5.94
N GLU A 36 -3.79 -8.56 -4.70
CA GLU A 36 -3.62 -7.66 -3.56
C GLU A 36 -2.22 -7.78 -2.95
N VAL A 37 -1.66 -6.64 -2.51
CA VAL A 37 -0.37 -6.55 -1.82
C VAL A 37 -0.51 -5.81 -0.49
N GLY A 38 0.28 -6.24 0.50
CA GLY A 38 0.43 -5.51 1.76
C GLY A 38 1.07 -4.15 1.52
N ILE A 39 0.62 -3.13 2.26
CA ILE A 39 1.21 -1.78 2.16
C ILE A 39 2.51 -1.63 2.97
N TYR A 40 2.74 -2.47 3.98
CA TYR A 40 3.95 -2.44 4.82
C TYR A 40 4.80 -3.70 4.63
N ALA A 41 6.11 -3.54 4.83
CA ALA A 41 7.06 -4.65 4.89
C ALA A 41 7.24 -5.12 6.35
N PHE A 42 7.79 -6.32 6.53
CA PHE A 42 7.97 -6.95 7.84
C PHE A 42 9.35 -7.60 7.92
N ARG A 43 10.05 -7.40 9.04
CA ARG A 43 11.38 -7.97 9.29
C ARG A 43 11.33 -9.44 9.70
N GLU A 44 10.27 -9.84 10.39
CA GLU A 44 10.18 -11.17 10.99
C GLU A 44 8.90 -11.90 10.56
N TRP A 45 9.04 -13.22 10.43
CA TRP A 45 8.02 -14.12 9.92
C TRP A 45 8.02 -15.40 10.74
N MET A 46 6.84 -15.83 11.17
CA MET A 46 6.64 -17.09 11.90
C MET A 46 5.59 -17.93 11.18
N ASN A 47 5.93 -19.17 10.82
CA ASN A 47 5.05 -20.08 10.07
C ASN A 47 4.44 -19.43 8.81
N SER A 48 5.29 -18.75 8.04
CA SER A 48 4.91 -17.99 6.84
C SER A 48 3.88 -16.87 7.07
N LYS A 49 3.68 -16.43 8.31
CA LYS A 49 2.86 -15.25 8.64
C LYS A 49 3.76 -14.12 9.16
N PRO A 50 3.50 -12.87 8.77
CA PRO A 50 4.27 -11.73 9.25
C PRO A 50 3.99 -11.46 10.74
N ILE A 51 5.02 -11.13 11.51
CA ILE A 51 4.90 -10.70 12.91
C ILE A 51 4.60 -9.20 12.94
N LYS A 52 3.47 -8.79 13.52
CA LYS A 52 2.95 -7.41 13.44
C LYS A 52 3.95 -6.38 13.97
N GLU A 53 4.61 -6.71 15.07
CA GLU A 53 5.57 -5.88 15.80
C GLU A 53 6.84 -5.62 14.99
N SER A 54 7.13 -6.48 14.01
CA SER A 54 8.30 -6.37 13.13
C SER A 54 8.07 -5.48 11.90
N ALA A 55 6.88 -4.84 11.80
CA ALA A 55 6.53 -3.99 10.67
C ALA A 55 7.52 -2.85 10.46
N ILE A 56 7.86 -2.61 9.18
CA ILE A 56 8.69 -1.50 8.73
C ILE A 56 7.76 -0.44 8.18
N ILE A 57 7.60 0.67 8.92
CA ILE A 57 6.78 1.81 8.52
C ILE A 57 7.69 2.86 7.88
N ASP A 58 7.93 2.69 6.58
CA ASP A 58 8.70 3.59 5.70
C ASP A 58 7.81 4.62 4.97
N LYS A 59 6.50 4.57 5.23
CA LYS A 59 5.50 5.46 4.67
C LYS A 59 4.27 5.58 5.55
N ILE A 60 3.61 6.73 5.46
CA ILE A 60 2.29 6.97 6.03
C ILE A 60 1.27 6.79 4.91
N VAL A 61 0.21 6.01 5.16
CA VAL A 61 -0.85 5.78 4.18
C VAL A 61 -2.16 6.38 4.66
N LEU A 62 -2.74 7.24 3.84
CA LEU A 62 -3.96 8.00 4.14
C LEU A 62 -5.07 7.62 3.15
N THR A 63 -6.33 7.60 3.61
CA THR A 63 -7.51 7.42 2.75
C THR A 63 -8.57 8.46 3.06
N GLY A 64 -9.36 8.83 2.06
CA GLY A 64 -10.36 9.89 2.16
C GLY A 64 -10.88 10.35 0.80
N LYS A 65 -11.48 11.54 0.77
CA LYS A 65 -11.89 12.20 -0.47
C LYS A 65 -10.67 12.54 -1.31
N ARG A 66 -10.77 12.39 -2.64
CA ARG A 66 -9.65 12.55 -3.57
C ARG A 66 -9.02 13.94 -3.47
N GLU A 67 -9.86 14.97 -3.42
CA GLU A 67 -9.44 16.36 -3.44
C GLU A 67 -8.62 16.71 -2.19
N VAL A 68 -9.05 16.22 -1.03
CA VAL A 68 -8.36 16.39 0.25
C VAL A 68 -7.01 15.67 0.26
N LEU A 69 -6.95 14.45 -0.29
CA LEU A 69 -5.69 13.71 -0.45
C LEU A 69 -4.73 14.42 -1.41
N GLU A 70 -5.21 14.96 -2.53
CA GLU A 70 -4.38 15.71 -3.47
C GLU A 70 -3.81 16.99 -2.86
N GLU A 71 -4.61 17.71 -2.06
CA GLU A 71 -4.16 18.90 -1.35
C GLU A 71 -3.10 18.54 -0.30
N TYR A 72 -3.36 17.52 0.53
CA TYR A 72 -2.40 17.07 1.54
C TYR A 72 -1.09 16.57 0.92
N GLY A 73 -1.17 15.78 -0.15
CA GLY A 73 -0.01 15.28 -0.88
C GLY A 73 0.84 16.42 -1.44
N ARG A 74 0.21 17.48 -1.99
CA ARG A 74 0.92 18.68 -2.43
C ARG A 74 1.63 19.40 -1.28
N LYS A 75 0.97 19.54 -0.13
CA LYS A 75 1.58 20.14 1.08
C LYS A 75 2.81 19.35 1.54
N GLN A 76 2.72 18.03 1.64
CA GLN A 76 3.86 17.19 2.03
C GLN A 76 4.98 17.22 0.99
N ALA A 77 4.66 17.27 -0.30
CA ALA A 77 5.64 17.44 -1.37
C ALA A 77 6.39 18.77 -1.28
N ASN A 78 5.70 19.87 -0.94
CA ASN A 78 6.35 21.16 -0.70
C ASN A 78 7.29 21.14 0.51
N LEU A 79 7.08 20.22 1.46
CA LEU A 79 8.01 19.93 2.57
C LEU A 79 9.14 18.96 2.17
N GLY A 80 9.26 18.63 0.88
CA GLY A 80 10.32 17.78 0.34
C GLY A 80 10.05 16.27 0.39
N LYS A 81 8.86 15.84 0.84
CA LYS A 81 8.52 14.41 0.92
C LYS A 81 8.13 13.83 -0.44
N GLU A 82 8.44 12.56 -0.65
CA GLU A 82 7.97 11.78 -1.81
C GLU A 82 6.55 11.30 -1.54
N CYS A 83 5.62 11.53 -2.49
CA CYS A 83 4.23 11.16 -2.33
C CYS A 83 3.67 10.47 -3.58
N MET A 84 2.74 9.54 -3.39
CA MET A 84 2.03 8.82 -4.46
C MET A 84 0.54 8.71 -4.13
N LEU A 85 -0.32 9.14 -5.05
CA LEU A 85 -1.77 8.95 -4.94
C LEU A 85 -2.22 7.80 -5.86
N ILE A 86 -2.87 6.81 -5.27
CA ILE A 86 -3.42 5.63 -5.94
C ILE A 86 -4.94 5.61 -5.80
N PHE A 87 -5.62 5.11 -6.84
CA PHE A 87 -6.95 4.54 -6.73
C PHE A 87 -6.83 3.02 -6.83
N ASP A 88 -7.32 2.28 -5.83
CA ASP A 88 -7.20 0.80 -5.79
C ASP A 88 -8.40 0.07 -6.44
N GLY A 89 -9.21 0.80 -7.20
CA GLY A 89 -10.48 0.30 -7.74
C GLY A 89 -11.67 0.48 -6.80
N LYS A 90 -11.45 0.86 -5.53
CA LYS A 90 -12.51 1.12 -4.54
C LYS A 90 -12.30 2.44 -3.79
N SER A 91 -11.08 2.76 -3.40
CA SER A 91 -10.72 3.85 -2.52
C SER A 91 -9.49 4.59 -3.05
N TYR A 92 -9.39 5.88 -2.68
CA TYR A 92 -8.20 6.69 -2.92
C TYR A 92 -7.25 6.55 -1.73
N LEU A 93 -5.96 6.42 -2.04
CA LEU A 93 -4.90 6.15 -1.08
C LEU A 93 -3.70 7.04 -1.38
N LEU A 94 -3.31 7.86 -0.41
CA LEU A 94 -2.08 8.65 -0.49
C LEU A 94 -0.99 7.99 0.33
N PHE A 95 0.11 7.66 -0.32
CA PHE A 95 1.35 7.22 0.30
C PHE A 95 2.27 8.42 0.43
N VAL A 96 2.79 8.66 1.63
CA VAL A 96 3.77 9.69 1.94
C VAL A 96 5.01 9.00 2.50
N ARG A 97 6.15 9.12 1.84
CA ARG A 97 7.42 8.53 2.31
C ARG A 97 7.85 9.24 3.59
N ASP A 98 7.83 8.50 4.68
CA ASP A 98 8.11 9.00 6.03
C ASP A 98 8.35 7.82 6.97
N TYR A 99 9.29 7.94 7.89
CA TYR A 99 9.65 6.83 8.79
C TYR A 99 9.02 7.05 10.15
N LEU A 100 8.24 6.07 10.62
CA LEU A 100 7.62 6.07 11.94
C LEU A 100 7.85 4.73 12.65
N SER A 101 7.80 4.74 13.97
CA SER A 101 7.52 3.55 14.77
C SER A 101 6.02 3.20 14.71
N LEU A 102 5.67 1.98 15.14
CA LEU A 102 4.27 1.57 15.27
C LEU A 102 3.50 2.46 16.26
N GLU A 103 4.12 2.82 17.38
CA GLU A 103 3.51 3.69 18.40
C GLU A 103 3.25 5.11 17.87
N GLU A 104 4.20 5.67 17.11
CA GLU A 104 4.02 6.97 16.46
C GLU A 104 2.91 6.93 15.41
N LEU A 105 2.85 5.86 14.60
CA LEU A 105 1.77 5.66 13.63
C LEU A 105 0.40 5.55 14.32
N GLU A 106 0.32 4.88 15.46
CA GLU A 106 -0.91 4.76 16.26
C GLU A 106 -1.40 6.11 16.80
N ARG A 107 -0.49 7.03 17.11
CA ARG A 107 -0.82 8.40 17.54
C ARG A 107 -1.01 9.37 16.38
N TYR A 108 -0.56 9.02 15.17
CA TYR A 108 -0.64 9.89 14.01
C TYR A 108 -2.11 10.15 13.62
N THR A 109 -2.45 11.42 13.47
CA THR A 109 -3.78 11.89 13.06
C THR A 109 -3.66 13.00 12.04
N VAL A 110 -4.54 12.98 11.05
CA VAL A 110 -4.65 14.03 10.03
C VAL A 110 -6.10 14.46 9.94
N LYS A 111 -6.35 15.78 9.97
CA LYS A 111 -7.71 16.32 9.85
C LYS A 111 -8.33 15.89 8.51
N ASP A 112 -9.62 15.51 8.55
CA ASP A 112 -10.44 15.15 7.39
C ASP A 112 -9.95 13.93 6.56
N LEU A 113 -8.92 13.22 7.05
CA LEU A 113 -8.34 12.03 6.43
C LEU A 113 -8.22 10.89 7.45
N LYS A 114 -8.32 9.66 6.97
CA LYS A 114 -8.11 8.47 7.80
C LYS A 114 -6.72 7.92 7.56
N VAL A 115 -5.96 7.74 8.64
CA VAL A 115 -4.66 7.07 8.62
C VAL A 115 -4.88 5.56 8.65
N ILE A 116 -4.25 4.83 7.73
CA ILE A 116 -4.27 3.37 7.73
C ILE A 116 -3.23 2.89 8.73
N LYS A 117 -3.69 2.53 9.92
CA LYS A 117 -2.84 2.07 11.03
C LYS A 117 -2.60 0.56 11.03
N ASN A 118 -3.43 -0.21 10.33
CA ASN A 118 -3.31 -1.67 10.29
C ASN A 118 -2.11 -2.08 9.40
N PRO A 119 -1.05 -2.68 9.97
CA PRO A 119 0.12 -3.10 9.18
C PRO A 119 -0.21 -4.15 8.10
N PHE A 120 -1.28 -4.92 8.31
CA PHE A 120 -1.74 -5.95 7.39
C PHE A 120 -2.74 -5.46 6.33
N TYR A 121 -2.96 -4.15 6.23
CA TYR A 121 -3.82 -3.59 5.20
C TYR A 121 -3.29 -3.95 3.82
N LYS A 122 -4.20 -4.32 2.91
CA LYS A 122 -3.87 -4.72 1.55
C LYS A 122 -4.57 -3.83 0.54
N ILE A 123 -3.91 -3.62 -0.59
CA ILE A 123 -4.43 -2.84 -1.72
C ILE A 123 -4.34 -3.66 -2.98
N VAL A 124 -5.21 -3.36 -3.96
CA VAL A 124 -5.07 -3.95 -5.29
C VAL A 124 -3.81 -3.38 -5.95
N ILE A 125 -3.00 -4.25 -6.57
CA ILE A 125 -1.78 -3.83 -7.26
C ILE A 125 -2.15 -2.86 -8.39
N PRO A 126 -1.51 -1.68 -8.48
CA PRO A 126 -1.70 -0.79 -9.61
C PRO A 126 -1.49 -1.49 -10.96
N GLY A 127 -2.40 -1.25 -11.91
CA GLY A 127 -2.43 -1.93 -13.20
C GLY A 127 -3.31 -3.18 -13.23
N CYS A 128 -3.72 -3.71 -12.07
CA CYS A 128 -4.65 -4.84 -11.97
C CYS A 128 -6.10 -4.38 -11.75
N GLU A 129 -7.05 -5.23 -12.12
CA GLU A 129 -8.47 -5.02 -11.87
C GLU A 129 -8.84 -5.43 -10.43
N ASN A 130 -9.64 -4.58 -9.78
CA ASN A 130 -10.35 -4.93 -8.57
C ASN A 130 -11.63 -5.66 -8.96
N LEU A 131 -11.61 -7.00 -8.87
CA LEU A 131 -12.73 -7.84 -9.31
C LEU A 131 -14.00 -7.65 -8.48
N ARG A 132 -13.93 -7.01 -7.30
CA ARG A 132 -15.13 -6.67 -6.53
C ARG A 132 -15.90 -5.49 -7.12
N THR A 133 -15.20 -4.59 -7.81
CA THR A 133 -15.78 -3.35 -8.35
C THR A 133 -15.72 -3.28 -9.87
N GLY A 134 -14.97 -4.19 -10.52
CA GLY A 134 -14.67 -4.16 -11.96
C GLY A 134 -13.77 -2.99 -12.37
N LYS A 135 -13.21 -2.23 -11.41
CA LYS A 135 -12.41 -1.04 -11.69
C LYS A 135 -10.93 -1.34 -11.63
N LYS A 136 -10.18 -0.74 -12.55
CA LYS A 136 -8.71 -0.85 -12.58
C LYS A 136 -8.09 -0.03 -11.45
N SER A 137 -7.15 -0.63 -10.73
CA SER A 137 -6.27 0.12 -9.84
C SER A 137 -5.26 0.90 -10.67
N VAL A 138 -5.09 2.19 -10.35
CA VAL A 138 -4.24 3.10 -11.12
C VAL A 138 -3.49 4.04 -10.18
N ILE A 139 -2.26 4.37 -10.55
CA ILE A 139 -1.55 5.50 -9.93
C ILE A 139 -2.07 6.75 -10.62
N LEU A 140 -2.60 7.68 -9.83
CA LEU A 140 -3.16 8.93 -10.32
C LEU A 140 -2.10 10.03 -10.40
N LYS A 141 -1.20 10.08 -9.40
CA LYS A 141 -0.25 11.19 -9.28
C LYS A 141 0.98 10.79 -8.47
N TRP A 142 2.09 11.39 -8.86
CA TRP A 142 3.36 11.37 -8.15
C TRP A 142 3.78 12.79 -7.81
N TRP A 143 4.41 12.95 -6.65
CA TRP A 143 5.13 14.16 -6.27
C TRP A 143 6.53 13.78 -5.79
N ASN A 144 7.54 14.58 -6.19
CA ASN A 144 8.94 14.38 -5.83
C ASN A 144 9.44 12.94 -6.02
N LYS A 145 9.02 12.29 -7.11
CA LYS A 145 9.48 10.94 -7.46
C LYS A 145 11.00 10.97 -7.63
N LYS A 146 11.72 10.30 -6.74
CA LYS A 146 13.18 10.19 -6.74
C LYS A 146 13.61 8.74 -6.92
#